data_AF-A0A136KF68-F1
#
_entry.id   AF-A0A136KF68-F1
#
_cell.length_a   1.000
_cell.length_b   1.000
_cell.length_c   1.000
_cell.angle_alpha   90.00
_cell.angle_beta   90.00
_cell.angle_gamma   90.00
#
_symmetry.space_group_name_H-M   'P 1'
#
loop_
_entity.id
_entity.type
_entity.pdbx_description
1 polymer ?
#
loop_
_entity_poly.entity_id
_entity_poly.type
_entity_poly.pdbx_seq_one_letter_code
_entity_poly.pdbx_strand_id
1 'polypeptide(L)'
;MRSSLFQSKQQMSANSLEKIKTANTVLLALSEEADLDALAAAFALSELFRSVGKKPSILLDKKHYDEKLKALFPPGSNKFIQENEPGSLVLTIERINSSIKEIRWKEENSKLNIYITAENSNLNEKDLIIKRTGSSADITILIDLIDPKKLGNYYELNKDSLSDDRVVSLVYEGEILPIISQKALTLIQGLEIELSQQAATYLLGGIYWKTLNLTNNANSSILITAGNLAKKTNDISEAINIANIKLEQSEIKILQKLNSEMQDRGDGVFTCFVDELSLMPSPRLFNRFFASLPMKKGRAIIAVFGSKNTKESLVLVKPIEKKCS
;
A
#
# COMPACT_ATOMS: atom_id res chain seq x y z
N MET A 1 18.60 -29.78 -25.73
CA MET A 1 17.20 -29.33 -25.66
C MET A 1 16.64 -29.53 -24.26
N ARG A 2 16.95 -28.65 -23.31
CA ARG A 2 16.27 -28.54 -22.01
C ARG A 2 15.68 -27.14 -21.93
N SER A 3 14.56 -26.95 -22.60
CA SER A 3 13.74 -25.74 -22.56
C SER A 3 12.35 -26.11 -22.08
N SER A 4 11.91 -25.56 -20.94
CA SER A 4 10.53 -25.08 -20.68
C SER A 4 10.08 -25.10 -19.21
N LEU A 5 10.81 -25.75 -18.29
CA LEU A 5 10.21 -26.10 -16.98
C LEU A 5 10.28 -25.06 -15.84
N PHE A 6 10.61 -23.79 -16.10
CA PHE A 6 10.57 -22.72 -15.06
C PHE A 6 10.03 -21.36 -15.54
N GLN A 7 9.18 -21.35 -16.57
CA GLN A 7 8.50 -20.13 -17.05
C GLN A 7 6.99 -20.12 -16.75
N SER A 8 6.58 -20.41 -15.51
CA SER A 8 5.31 -19.89 -15.00
C SER A 8 5.57 -18.61 -14.19
N LYS A 9 6.24 -17.62 -14.80
CA LYS A 9 6.12 -16.24 -14.34
C LYS A 9 4.66 -15.89 -14.56
N GLN A 10 3.91 -15.63 -13.49
CA GLN A 10 2.62 -14.92 -13.56
C GLN A 10 2.89 -13.56 -14.21
N GLN A 11 2.91 -13.54 -15.53
CA GLN A 11 3.02 -12.35 -16.33
C GLN A 11 1.67 -11.67 -16.25
N MET A 12 1.69 -10.38 -15.93
CA MET A 12 0.46 -9.60 -15.93
C MET A 12 -0.19 -9.70 -17.31
N SER A 13 -1.51 -9.90 -17.36
CA SER A 13 -2.19 -10.17 -18.63
C SER A 13 -1.98 -9.02 -19.62
N ALA A 14 -1.89 -9.32 -20.92
CA ALA A 14 -1.78 -8.28 -21.95
C ALA A 14 -2.94 -7.27 -21.85
N ASN A 15 -4.14 -7.74 -21.50
CA ASN A 15 -5.30 -6.89 -21.25
C ASN A 15 -5.07 -5.89 -20.10
N SER A 16 -4.47 -6.34 -18.98
CA SER A 16 -4.13 -5.46 -17.85
C SER A 16 -3.10 -4.39 -18.25
N LEU A 17 -2.10 -4.76 -19.06
CA LEU A 17 -1.10 -3.82 -19.56
C LEU A 17 -1.72 -2.76 -20.47
N GLU A 18 -2.59 -3.17 -21.41
CA GLU A 18 -3.28 -2.24 -22.31
C GLU A 18 -4.19 -1.25 -21.56
N LYS A 19 -4.91 -1.72 -20.55
CA LYS A 19 -5.72 -0.84 -19.68
C LYS A 19 -4.85 0.22 -18.98
N ILE A 20 -3.71 -0.19 -18.42
CA ILE A 20 -2.80 0.76 -17.76
C ILE A 20 -2.17 1.73 -18.76
N LYS A 21 -1.82 1.26 -19.97
CA LYS A 21 -1.26 2.11 -21.04
C LYS A 21 -2.25 3.18 -21.49
N THR A 22 -3.53 2.85 -21.60
CA THR A 22 -4.59 3.77 -22.05
C THR A 22 -5.14 4.71 -20.97
N ALA A 23 -5.01 4.35 -19.69
CA ALA A 23 -5.47 5.18 -18.56
C ALA A 23 -4.68 6.49 -18.41
N ASN A 24 -5.35 7.62 -18.19
CA ASN A 24 -4.71 8.91 -17.92
C ASN A 24 -4.58 9.20 -16.41
N THR A 25 -5.61 8.87 -15.64
CA THR A 25 -5.61 8.96 -14.17
C THR A 25 -5.44 7.57 -13.57
N VAL A 26 -4.52 7.43 -12.61
CA VAL A 26 -4.18 6.15 -11.99
C VAL A 26 -4.35 6.26 -10.48
N LEU A 27 -5.13 5.39 -9.88
CA LEU A 27 -5.19 5.25 -8.43
C LEU A 27 -4.27 4.10 -7.98
N LEU A 28 -3.35 4.38 -7.08
CA LEU A 28 -2.50 3.40 -6.44
C LEU A 28 -3.06 3.14 -5.04
N ALA A 29 -3.76 2.03 -4.87
CA ALA A 29 -4.48 1.72 -3.65
C ALA A 29 -3.78 0.64 -2.85
N LEU A 30 -3.48 0.96 -1.60
CA LEU A 30 -2.80 0.08 -0.64
C LEU A 30 -3.79 -0.32 0.45
N SER A 31 -3.56 -1.46 1.11
CA SER A 31 -4.28 -1.77 2.34
C SER A 31 -3.81 -0.85 3.48
N GLU A 32 -4.64 -0.69 4.52
CA GLU A 32 -4.24 0.03 5.75
C GLU A 32 -3.04 -0.62 6.45
N GLU A 33 -2.83 -1.92 6.23
CA GLU A 33 -1.74 -2.72 6.79
C GLU A 33 -0.51 -2.78 5.86
N ALA A 34 -0.50 -2.02 4.76
CA ALA A 34 0.59 -2.02 3.80
C ALA A 34 1.91 -1.64 4.46
N ASP A 35 2.95 -2.43 4.19
CA ASP A 35 4.27 -2.17 4.74
C ASP A 35 5.15 -1.30 3.81
N LEU A 36 6.40 -1.08 4.20
CA LEU A 36 7.30 -0.19 3.44
C LEU A 36 7.62 -0.70 2.04
N ASP A 37 7.51 -2.01 1.77
CA ASP A 37 7.74 -2.53 0.43
C ASP A 37 6.54 -2.23 -0.49
N ALA A 38 5.32 -2.42 0.00
CA ALA A 38 4.12 -2.00 -0.70
C ALA A 38 4.12 -0.48 -0.95
N LEU A 39 4.44 0.33 0.06
CA LEU A 39 4.60 1.78 -0.07
C LEU A 39 5.68 2.15 -1.08
N ALA A 40 6.86 1.53 -1.01
CA ALA A 40 7.94 1.77 -1.96
C ALA A 40 7.53 1.45 -3.41
N ALA A 41 6.80 0.36 -3.62
CA ALA A 41 6.23 0.03 -4.92
C ALA A 41 5.24 1.11 -5.40
N ALA A 42 4.35 1.59 -4.53
CA ALA A 42 3.41 2.66 -4.88
C ALA A 42 4.12 3.96 -5.27
N PHE A 43 5.11 4.39 -4.51
CA PHE A 43 5.87 5.59 -4.83
C PHE A 43 6.69 5.44 -6.11
N ALA A 44 7.29 4.27 -6.35
CA ALA A 44 8.00 3.98 -7.61
C ALA A 44 7.06 4.04 -8.83
N LEU A 45 5.88 3.42 -8.74
CA LEU A 45 4.88 3.46 -9.79
C LEU A 45 4.34 4.87 -10.02
N SER A 46 4.15 5.65 -8.95
CA SER A 46 3.74 7.04 -9.08
C SER A 46 4.77 7.90 -9.81
N GLU A 47 6.06 7.78 -9.47
CA GLU A 47 7.13 8.47 -10.20
C GLU A 47 7.17 8.06 -11.67
N LEU A 48 7.02 6.76 -11.95
CA LEU A 48 6.96 6.24 -13.32
C LEU A 48 5.77 6.78 -14.11
N PHE A 49 4.56 6.74 -13.55
CA PHE A 49 3.37 7.21 -14.25
C PHE A 49 3.44 8.72 -14.52
N ARG A 50 4.01 9.50 -13.59
CA ARG A 50 4.27 10.93 -13.82
C ARG A 50 5.28 11.16 -14.95
N SER A 51 6.34 10.36 -15.04
CA SER A 51 7.35 10.54 -16.10
C SER A 51 6.78 10.33 -17.51
N VAL A 52 5.70 9.58 -17.65
CA VAL A 52 4.97 9.37 -18.91
C VAL A 52 3.70 10.24 -19.04
N GLY A 53 3.57 11.29 -18.24
CA GLY A 53 2.50 12.29 -18.36
C GLY A 53 1.14 11.89 -17.78
N LYS A 54 1.05 10.76 -17.07
CA LYS A 54 -0.18 10.34 -16.36
C LYS A 54 -0.30 11.04 -15.00
N LYS A 55 -1.48 10.94 -14.39
CA LYS A 55 -1.84 11.58 -13.11
C LYS A 55 -2.08 10.53 -12.02
N PRO A 56 -1.02 9.99 -11.39
CA PRO A 56 -1.17 9.04 -10.30
C PRO A 56 -1.62 9.74 -9.01
N SER A 57 -2.47 9.06 -8.26
CA SER A 57 -2.82 9.39 -6.88
C SER A 57 -2.59 8.16 -6.00
N ILE A 58 -2.13 8.36 -4.78
CA ILE A 58 -1.93 7.27 -3.82
C ILE A 58 -3.04 7.35 -2.76
N LEU A 59 -3.79 6.27 -2.59
CA LEU A 59 -4.71 6.12 -1.48
C LEU A 59 -3.92 5.68 -0.26
N LEU A 60 -3.74 6.60 0.68
CA LEU A 60 -3.02 6.39 1.93
C LEU A 60 -3.63 7.32 2.98
N ASP A 61 -4.04 6.78 4.13
CA ASP A 61 -4.53 7.63 5.23
C ASP A 61 -3.41 8.57 5.69
N LYS A 62 -3.70 9.87 5.70
CA LYS A 62 -2.79 10.92 6.15
C LYS A 62 -2.37 10.72 7.61
N LYS A 63 -3.19 10.06 8.44
CA LYS A 63 -2.81 9.69 9.82
C LYS A 63 -1.66 8.69 9.86
N HIS A 64 -1.60 7.79 8.88
CA HIS A 64 -0.53 6.80 8.77
C HIS A 64 0.70 7.34 8.03
N TYR A 65 0.56 8.42 7.25
CA TYR A 65 1.64 9.10 6.56
C TYR A 65 2.30 10.20 7.40
N ASP A 66 3.03 9.77 8.43
CA ASP A 66 3.72 10.63 9.39
C ASP A 66 4.99 11.33 8.81
N GLU A 67 5.66 12.15 9.63
CA GLU A 67 6.88 12.85 9.21
C GLU A 67 8.04 11.91 8.85
N LYS A 68 8.10 10.70 9.42
CA LYS A 68 9.14 9.71 9.08
C LYS A 68 8.90 9.18 7.67
N LEU A 69 7.67 8.80 7.36
CA LEU A 69 7.31 8.34 6.02
C LEU A 69 7.44 9.46 4.99
N LYS A 70 7.09 10.72 5.33
CA LYS A 70 7.35 11.87 4.44
C LYS A 70 8.83 12.09 4.16
N ALA A 71 9.70 11.87 5.15
CA ALA A 71 11.13 12.00 4.95
C ALA A 71 11.70 10.92 4.01
N LEU A 72 11.14 9.70 4.06
CA LEU A 72 11.57 8.60 3.17
C LEU A 72 10.95 8.65 1.78
N PHE A 73 9.69 9.02 1.73
CA PHE A 73 8.89 9.06 0.52
C PHE A 73 8.31 10.45 0.42
N PRO A 74 9.04 11.47 -0.06
CA PRO A 74 8.55 12.82 -0.11
C PRO A 74 7.22 12.91 -0.87
N PRO A 75 6.25 13.71 -0.39
CA PRO A 75 4.96 13.85 -1.05
C PRO A 75 5.16 14.33 -2.49
N GLY A 76 6.15 15.19 -2.76
CA GLY A 76 6.47 15.64 -4.11
C GLY A 76 5.22 16.18 -4.80
N SER A 77 4.90 15.64 -5.97
CA SER A 77 3.63 15.89 -6.69
C SER A 77 2.59 14.78 -6.54
N ASN A 78 2.77 13.86 -5.58
CA ASN A 78 1.76 12.85 -5.26
C ASN A 78 0.51 13.52 -4.69
N LYS A 79 -0.64 13.18 -5.27
CA LYS A 79 -1.93 13.47 -4.66
C LYS A 79 -2.25 12.33 -3.69
N PHE A 80 -2.46 12.67 -2.42
CA PHE A 80 -2.94 11.72 -1.41
C PHE A 80 -4.45 11.86 -1.31
N ILE A 81 -5.16 10.76 -1.52
CA ILE A 81 -6.61 10.70 -1.33
C ILE A 81 -6.86 10.18 0.08
N GLN A 82 -7.67 10.90 0.85
CA GLN A 82 -8.12 10.42 2.15
C GLN A 82 -9.35 9.53 1.97
N GLU A 83 -9.55 8.57 2.87
CA GLU A 83 -10.76 7.72 2.95
C GLU A 83 -12.06 8.53 2.90
N ASN A 84 -12.00 9.77 3.37
CA ASN A 84 -13.13 10.69 3.47
C ASN A 84 -12.99 11.92 2.58
N GLU A 85 -12.14 11.97 1.53
CA GLU A 85 -12.38 13.00 0.49
C GLU A 85 -13.74 12.65 -0.12
N PRO A 86 -14.82 13.35 0.28
CA PRO A 86 -16.15 12.94 -0.13
C PRO A 86 -16.15 13.18 -1.62
N GLY A 87 -16.43 12.10 -2.35
CA GLY A 87 -16.71 12.26 -3.74
C GLY A 87 -17.74 13.38 -3.89
N SER A 88 -17.46 14.37 -4.72
CA SER A 88 -18.37 15.50 -4.89
C SER A 88 -19.76 14.95 -5.23
N LEU A 89 -20.79 15.42 -4.53
CA LEU A 89 -22.16 15.12 -4.92
C LEU A 89 -22.45 15.97 -6.16
N VAL A 90 -22.34 15.36 -7.33
CA VAL A 90 -22.60 16.02 -8.61
C VAL A 90 -24.08 15.85 -8.93
N LEU A 91 -24.79 16.98 -8.91
CA LEU A 91 -26.16 17.10 -9.42
C LEU A 91 -26.06 17.44 -10.90
N THR A 92 -26.36 16.47 -11.77
CA THR A 92 -26.41 16.66 -13.23
C THR A 92 -27.85 16.80 -13.65
N ILE A 93 -28.17 17.77 -14.52
CA ILE A 93 -29.49 17.88 -15.12
C ILE A 93 -29.35 17.53 -16.60
N GLU A 94 -29.83 16.36 -17.01
CA GLU A 94 -29.77 15.93 -18.41
C GLU A 94 -30.83 16.65 -19.23
N ARG A 95 -30.42 17.22 -20.37
CA ARG A 95 -31.28 17.87 -21.37
C ARG A 95 -31.95 19.17 -20.93
N ILE A 96 -31.15 20.20 -20.67
CA ILE A 96 -31.70 21.56 -20.62
C ILE A 96 -31.67 22.15 -22.03
N ASN A 97 -32.81 22.18 -22.72
CA ASN A 97 -33.01 23.03 -23.90
C ASN A 97 -33.12 24.52 -23.52
N SER A 98 -32.84 24.86 -22.26
CA SER A 98 -32.91 26.20 -21.68
C SER A 98 -31.68 26.43 -20.79
N SER A 99 -31.32 27.69 -20.53
CA SER A 99 -30.22 27.99 -19.62
C SER A 99 -30.69 27.93 -18.17
N ILE A 100 -29.78 27.62 -17.25
CA ILE A 100 -30.03 27.81 -15.82
C ILE A 100 -30.03 29.31 -15.54
N LYS A 101 -31.15 29.82 -15.04
CA LYS A 101 -31.32 31.22 -14.64
C LYS A 101 -30.60 31.49 -13.33
N GLU A 102 -30.78 30.59 -12.35
CA GLU A 102 -30.32 30.82 -10.99
C GLU A 102 -30.15 29.52 -10.22
N ILE A 103 -29.11 29.47 -9.37
CA ILE A 103 -28.90 28.44 -8.36
C ILE A 103 -28.82 29.13 -7.02
N ARG A 104 -29.71 28.78 -6.09
CA ARG A 104 -29.67 29.21 -4.68
C ARG A 104 -29.53 28.00 -3.80
N TRP A 105 -28.97 28.18 -2.60
CA TRP A 105 -28.95 27.14 -1.59
C TRP A 105 -29.30 27.73 -0.22
N LYS A 106 -29.90 26.89 0.64
CA LYS A 106 -30.31 27.27 1.99
C LYS A 106 -30.16 26.10 2.93
N GLU A 107 -29.48 26.31 4.06
CA GLU A 107 -29.41 25.34 5.15
C GLU A 107 -30.52 25.63 6.17
N GLU A 108 -31.42 24.67 6.40
CA GLU A 108 -32.49 24.77 7.40
C GLU A 108 -32.76 23.40 8.02
N ASN A 109 -32.96 23.35 9.35
CA ASN A 109 -33.31 22.12 10.07
C ASN A 109 -32.37 20.94 9.77
N SER A 110 -31.06 21.20 9.70
CA SER A 110 -30.02 20.23 9.33
C SER A 110 -30.17 19.65 7.92
N LYS A 111 -30.82 20.37 7.00
CA LYS A 111 -30.95 20.02 5.58
C LYS A 111 -30.34 21.12 4.71
N LEU A 112 -29.51 20.73 3.75
CA LEU A 112 -29.09 21.60 2.65
C LEU A 112 -30.11 21.49 1.52
N ASN A 113 -30.82 22.58 1.24
CA ASN A 113 -31.76 22.68 0.12
C ASN A 113 -31.08 23.43 -1.02
N ILE A 114 -31.02 22.82 -2.21
CA ILE A 114 -30.47 23.45 -3.42
C ILE A 114 -31.66 23.72 -4.36
N TYR A 115 -31.88 24.99 -4.68
CA TYR A 115 -32.93 25.46 -5.58
C TYR A 115 -32.31 25.82 -6.92
N ILE A 116 -32.74 25.12 -7.98
CA ILE A 116 -32.25 25.36 -9.34
C ILE A 116 -33.44 25.87 -10.17
N THR A 117 -33.29 27.05 -10.76
CA THR A 117 -34.33 27.69 -11.59
C THR A 117 -33.81 27.80 -13.01
N ALA A 118 -34.55 27.28 -13.99
CA ALA A 118 -34.26 27.46 -15.41
C ALA A 118 -34.95 28.72 -15.97
N GLU A 119 -34.43 29.28 -17.06
CA GLU A 119 -34.97 30.52 -17.64
C GLU A 119 -36.35 30.35 -18.28
N ASN A 120 -36.53 29.29 -19.08
CA ASN A 120 -37.69 29.13 -19.96
C ASN A 120 -38.33 27.73 -19.92
N SER A 121 -38.05 26.93 -18.89
CA SER A 121 -38.65 25.60 -18.73
C SER A 121 -38.76 25.17 -17.28
N ASN A 122 -39.61 24.18 -17.02
CA ASN A 122 -39.62 23.48 -15.73
C ASN A 122 -38.59 22.35 -15.77
N LEU A 123 -37.83 22.20 -14.69
CA LEU A 123 -36.98 21.03 -14.44
C LEU A 123 -37.85 19.92 -13.88
N ASN A 124 -37.78 18.71 -14.45
CA ASN A 124 -38.44 17.55 -13.84
C ASN A 124 -37.43 16.74 -13.03
N GLU A 125 -37.91 16.04 -12.00
CA GLU A 125 -37.08 15.15 -11.18
C GLU A 125 -36.40 14.06 -12.01
N LYS A 126 -37.07 13.55 -13.06
CA LYS A 126 -36.52 12.56 -13.99
C LYS A 126 -35.32 13.08 -14.81
N ASP A 127 -35.16 14.39 -14.89
CA ASP A 127 -34.05 15.04 -15.60
C ASP A 127 -32.84 15.24 -14.63
N LEU A 128 -33.05 15.07 -13.32
CA LEU A 128 -32.02 15.18 -12.29
C LEU A 128 -31.33 13.84 -12.05
N ILE A 129 -30.03 13.81 -12.24
CA ILE A 129 -29.15 12.70 -11.93
C ILE A 129 -28.24 13.11 -10.78
N ILE A 130 -28.33 12.36 -9.69
CA ILE A 130 -27.48 12.55 -8.52
C ILE A 130 -26.39 11.48 -8.56
N LYS A 131 -25.13 11.91 -8.71
CA LYS A 131 -23.97 11.00 -8.65
C LYS A 131 -23.04 11.44 -7.54
N ARG A 132 -22.53 10.48 -6.79
CA ARG A 132 -21.35 10.71 -5.94
C ARG A 132 -20.13 10.45 -6.80
N THR A 133 -19.30 11.46 -7.05
CA THR A 133 -18.07 11.29 -7.81
C THR A 133 -16.90 11.20 -6.85
N GLY A 134 -16.54 10.00 -6.40
CA GLY A 134 -15.25 9.77 -5.77
C GLY A 134 -14.10 9.89 -6.77
N SER A 135 -12.85 9.71 -6.33
CA SER A 135 -11.66 9.84 -7.19
C SER A 135 -11.85 9.06 -8.51
N SER A 136 -12.05 9.79 -9.61
CA SER A 136 -12.34 9.23 -10.93
C SER A 136 -11.05 8.78 -11.62
N ALA A 137 -10.40 7.77 -11.05
CA ALA A 137 -9.25 7.14 -11.70
C ALA A 137 -9.73 6.27 -12.85
N ASP A 138 -9.12 6.40 -14.02
CA ASP A 138 -9.41 5.55 -15.19
C ASP A 138 -9.09 4.09 -14.84
N ILE A 139 -8.00 3.88 -14.12
CA ILE A 139 -7.57 2.59 -13.59
C ILE A 139 -7.18 2.69 -12.11
N THR A 140 -7.54 1.67 -11.34
CA THR A 140 -7.03 1.43 -9.99
C THR A 140 -6.05 0.26 -10.00
N ILE A 141 -4.87 0.47 -9.44
CA ILE A 141 -3.87 -0.57 -9.20
C ILE A 141 -3.86 -0.87 -7.70
N LEU A 142 -4.32 -2.05 -7.33
CA LEU A 142 -4.24 -2.55 -5.96
C LEU A 142 -2.81 -3.04 -5.69
N ILE A 143 -2.20 -2.58 -4.61
CA ILE A 143 -0.82 -2.89 -4.25
C ILE A 143 -0.83 -3.68 -2.95
N ASP A 144 -0.29 -4.90 -2.99
CA ASP A 144 -0.34 -5.85 -1.88
C ASP A 144 -1.79 -6.18 -1.43
N LEU A 145 -2.73 -6.11 -2.38
CA LEU A 145 -4.14 -6.34 -2.12
C LEU A 145 -4.85 -7.06 -3.27
N ILE A 146 -5.59 -8.12 -2.95
CA ILE A 146 -6.40 -8.89 -3.91
C ILE A 146 -7.83 -8.35 -3.98
N ASP A 147 -8.45 -8.18 -2.82
CA ASP A 147 -9.88 -7.83 -2.71
C ASP A 147 -10.03 -6.31 -2.47
N PRO A 148 -10.61 -5.54 -3.41
CA PRO A 148 -10.87 -4.13 -3.24
C PRO A 148 -11.67 -3.80 -1.95
N LYS A 149 -12.46 -4.74 -1.42
CA LYS A 149 -13.22 -4.54 -0.18
C LYS A 149 -12.36 -4.27 1.04
N LYS A 150 -11.08 -4.68 1.05
CA LYS A 150 -10.15 -4.34 2.15
C LYS A 150 -9.70 -2.88 2.15
N LEU A 151 -10.13 -2.08 1.17
CA LEU A 151 -10.02 -0.62 1.22
C LEU A 151 -11.07 0.02 2.16
N GLY A 152 -11.89 -0.79 2.82
CA GLY A 152 -12.81 -0.34 3.88
C GLY A 152 -13.82 0.69 3.38
N ASN A 153 -13.91 1.82 4.08
CA ASN A 153 -14.85 2.90 3.75
C ASN A 153 -14.62 3.45 2.34
N TYR A 154 -13.37 3.46 1.86
CA TYR A 154 -13.08 3.92 0.50
C TYR A 154 -13.79 3.04 -0.54
N TYR A 155 -13.78 1.71 -0.36
CA TYR A 155 -14.49 0.80 -1.25
C TYR A 155 -15.99 1.09 -1.27
N GLU A 156 -16.61 1.25 -0.10
CA GLU A 156 -18.05 1.48 0.01
C GLU A 156 -18.50 2.76 -0.71
N LEU A 157 -17.66 3.80 -0.70
CA LEU A 157 -17.94 5.07 -1.37
C LEU A 157 -17.62 5.06 -2.87
N ASN A 158 -16.84 4.10 -3.36
CA ASN A 158 -16.24 4.11 -4.70
C ASN A 158 -16.49 2.82 -5.51
N LYS A 159 -17.45 1.97 -5.13
CA LYS A 159 -17.70 0.65 -5.74
C LYS A 159 -17.73 0.68 -7.28
N ASP A 160 -18.42 1.66 -7.87
CA ASP A 160 -18.55 1.80 -9.33
C ASP A 160 -17.21 2.09 -10.03
N SER A 161 -16.27 2.75 -9.35
CA SER A 161 -14.92 3.01 -9.87
C SER A 161 -13.92 1.87 -9.62
N LEU A 162 -14.32 0.89 -8.80
CA LEU A 162 -13.55 -0.30 -8.42
C LEU A 162 -14.10 -1.57 -9.08
N SER A 163 -14.75 -1.43 -10.24
CA SER A 163 -15.21 -2.55 -11.06
C SER A 163 -14.05 -3.35 -11.67
N ASP A 164 -14.27 -4.65 -11.92
CA ASP A 164 -13.24 -5.58 -12.41
C ASP A 164 -12.56 -5.11 -13.71
N ASP A 165 -13.26 -4.35 -14.56
CA ASP A 165 -12.70 -3.81 -15.79
C ASP A 165 -11.69 -2.67 -15.54
N ARG A 166 -11.76 -2.02 -14.37
CA ARG A 166 -10.94 -0.86 -13.98
C ARG A 166 -9.93 -1.16 -12.87
N VAL A 167 -9.83 -2.42 -12.44
CA VAL A 167 -8.93 -2.82 -11.35
C VAL A 167 -7.84 -3.78 -11.87
N VAL A 168 -6.60 -3.54 -11.44
CA VAL A 168 -5.46 -4.44 -11.63
C VAL A 168 -4.79 -4.66 -10.28
N SER A 169 -4.54 -5.91 -9.90
CA SER A 169 -3.89 -6.23 -8.62
C SER A 169 -2.43 -6.62 -8.79
N LEU A 170 -1.56 -6.01 -7.99
CA LEU A 170 -0.14 -6.35 -7.83
C LEU A 170 0.03 -7.12 -6.53
N VAL A 171 -0.08 -8.44 -6.64
CA VAL A 171 -0.04 -9.36 -5.51
C VAL A 171 0.83 -10.57 -5.83
N TYR A 172 1.26 -11.25 -4.77
CA TYR A 172 1.87 -12.57 -4.84
C TYR A 172 0.91 -13.61 -4.31
N GLU A 173 0.60 -14.61 -5.13
CA GLU A 173 -0.12 -15.79 -4.69
C GLU A 173 0.88 -16.92 -4.45
N GLY A 174 0.93 -17.44 -3.22
CA GLY A 174 1.67 -18.67 -2.89
C GLY A 174 3.20 -18.55 -2.80
N GLU A 175 3.77 -17.34 -2.71
CA GLU A 175 5.21 -17.17 -2.48
C GLU A 175 5.57 -17.06 -0.99
N ILE A 176 6.71 -17.64 -0.63
CA ILE A 176 7.25 -17.68 0.75
C ILE A 176 7.63 -16.28 1.25
N LEU A 177 8.07 -15.39 0.36
CA LEU A 177 8.37 -14.00 0.68
C LEU A 177 7.83 -13.09 -0.43
N PRO A 178 6.62 -12.53 -0.29
CA PRO A 178 6.06 -11.63 -1.28
C PRO A 178 6.83 -10.29 -1.24
N ILE A 179 7.55 -9.95 -2.33
CA ILE A 179 8.30 -8.69 -2.47
C ILE A 179 7.65 -7.83 -3.56
N ILE A 180 6.70 -7.00 -3.18
CA ILE A 180 5.84 -6.21 -4.06
C ILE A 180 6.65 -5.30 -4.98
N SER A 181 7.79 -4.77 -4.52
CA SER A 181 8.72 -4.01 -5.37
C SER A 181 9.22 -4.81 -6.59
N GLN A 182 9.40 -6.12 -6.50
CA GLN A 182 9.77 -6.94 -7.66
C GLN A 182 8.61 -7.10 -8.67
N LYS A 183 7.36 -7.18 -8.19
CA LYS A 183 6.17 -7.18 -9.07
C LYS A 183 5.97 -5.83 -9.73
N ALA A 184 6.14 -4.74 -8.99
CA ALA A 184 6.12 -3.39 -9.55
C ALA A 184 7.19 -3.23 -10.64
N LEU A 185 8.41 -3.74 -10.42
CA LEU A 185 9.44 -3.75 -11.47
C LEU A 185 9.02 -4.55 -12.72
N THR A 186 8.41 -5.71 -12.52
CA THR A 186 7.91 -6.56 -13.62
C THR A 186 6.81 -5.84 -14.41
N LEU A 187 5.90 -5.13 -13.73
CA LEU A 187 4.90 -4.27 -14.35
C LEU A 187 5.58 -3.17 -15.19
N ILE A 188 6.54 -2.45 -14.60
CA ILE A 188 7.28 -1.37 -15.28
C ILE A 188 7.94 -1.88 -16.57
N GLN A 189 8.58 -3.04 -16.50
CA GLN A 189 9.19 -3.69 -17.66
C GLN A 189 8.15 -4.09 -18.71
N GLY A 190 6.99 -4.62 -18.29
CA GLY A 190 5.90 -4.97 -19.21
C GLY A 190 5.21 -3.77 -19.86
N LEU A 191 5.27 -2.60 -19.23
CA LEU A 191 4.82 -1.33 -19.82
C LEU A 191 5.85 -0.74 -20.78
N GLU A 192 7.06 -1.29 -20.84
CA GLU A 192 8.18 -0.81 -21.68
C GLU A 192 8.55 0.65 -21.38
N ILE A 193 8.38 1.07 -20.12
CA ILE A 193 8.72 2.42 -19.66
C ILE A 193 10.12 2.39 -19.02
N GLU A 194 10.92 3.40 -19.31
CA GLU A 194 12.23 3.56 -18.68
C GLU A 194 12.10 3.83 -17.18
N LEU A 195 12.80 3.02 -16.38
CA LEU A 195 12.84 3.18 -14.94
C LEU A 195 13.72 4.37 -14.55
N SER A 196 13.12 5.38 -13.92
CA SER A 196 13.84 6.53 -13.38
C SER A 196 14.73 6.14 -12.19
N GLN A 197 15.74 6.96 -11.90
CA GLN A 197 16.67 6.72 -10.80
C GLN A 197 15.95 6.71 -9.44
N GLN A 198 15.01 7.64 -9.22
CA GLN A 198 14.22 7.70 -7.98
C GLN A 198 13.30 6.48 -7.83
N ALA A 199 12.62 6.06 -8.91
CA ALA A 199 11.81 4.85 -8.88
C ALA A 199 12.68 3.62 -8.58
N ALA A 200 13.88 3.54 -9.14
CA ALA A 200 14.84 2.47 -8.80
C ALA A 200 15.23 2.49 -7.32
N THR A 201 15.45 3.68 -6.73
CA THR A 201 15.76 3.85 -5.29
C THR A 201 14.63 3.33 -4.41
N TYR A 202 13.38 3.71 -4.72
CA TYR A 202 12.23 3.22 -3.96
C TYR A 202 12.11 1.69 -4.06
N LEU A 203 12.12 1.12 -5.27
CA LEU A 203 12.02 -0.34 -5.43
C LEU A 203 13.15 -1.10 -4.72
N LEU A 204 14.38 -0.56 -4.73
CA LEU A 204 15.50 -1.15 -4.00
C LEU A 204 15.28 -1.07 -2.48
N GLY A 205 14.76 0.06 -1.98
CA GLY A 205 14.41 0.25 -0.57
C GLY A 205 13.34 -0.74 -0.09
N GLY A 206 12.32 -1.01 -0.91
CA GLY A 206 11.30 -2.03 -0.61
C GLY A 206 11.86 -3.45 -0.57
N ILE A 207 12.75 -3.80 -1.51
CA ILE A 207 13.47 -5.10 -1.48
C ILE A 207 14.33 -5.22 -0.22
N TYR A 208 15.12 -4.20 0.12
CA TYR A 208 15.93 -4.19 1.34
C TYR A 208 15.05 -4.30 2.58
N TRP A 209 13.90 -3.64 2.60
CA TRP A 209 12.95 -3.77 3.69
C TRP A 209 12.48 -5.22 3.88
N LYS A 210 11.94 -5.87 2.84
CA LYS A 210 11.43 -7.25 2.95
C LYS A 210 12.49 -8.29 3.26
N THR A 211 13.70 -8.08 2.75
CA THR A 211 14.81 -9.05 2.86
C THR A 211 15.74 -8.78 4.03
N LEU A 212 15.43 -7.77 4.87
CA LEU A 212 16.30 -7.31 5.95
C LEU A 212 17.71 -6.99 5.44
N ASN A 213 17.79 -6.09 4.45
CA ASN A 213 19.01 -5.75 3.73
C ASN A 213 19.68 -6.98 3.09
N LEU A 214 18.90 -7.82 2.40
CA LEU A 214 19.34 -9.06 1.74
C LEU A 214 19.89 -10.16 2.66
N THR A 215 19.76 -10.02 3.98
CA THR A 215 20.22 -11.04 4.94
C THR A 215 19.23 -12.19 5.12
N ASN A 216 17.96 -11.98 4.78
CA ASN A 216 16.89 -12.95 4.97
C ASN A 216 16.23 -13.34 3.63
N ASN A 217 16.16 -14.65 3.36
CA ASN A 217 15.45 -15.26 2.23
C ASN A 217 15.77 -14.67 0.84
N ALA A 218 16.94 -14.03 0.67
CA ALA A 218 17.39 -13.52 -0.62
C ALA A 218 17.89 -14.66 -1.52
N ASN A 219 17.11 -15.00 -2.55
CA ASN A 219 17.51 -15.95 -3.59
C ASN A 219 18.26 -15.24 -4.74
N SER A 220 18.78 -16.00 -5.71
CA SER A 220 19.54 -15.46 -6.84
C SER A 220 18.77 -14.41 -7.66
N SER A 221 17.46 -14.62 -7.86
CA SER A 221 16.59 -13.68 -8.58
C SER A 221 16.53 -12.33 -7.85
N ILE A 222 16.30 -12.35 -6.52
CA ILE A 222 16.29 -11.16 -5.67
C ILE A 222 17.63 -10.42 -5.74
N LEU A 223 18.75 -11.14 -5.64
CA LEU A 223 20.09 -10.54 -5.69
C LEU A 223 20.39 -9.90 -7.05
N ILE A 224 19.99 -10.54 -8.15
CA ILE A 224 20.13 -9.98 -9.51
C ILE A 224 19.27 -8.73 -9.66
N THR A 225 18.00 -8.78 -9.22
CA THR A 225 17.12 -7.60 -9.24
C THR A 225 17.71 -6.45 -8.43
N ALA A 226 18.14 -6.70 -7.20
CA ALA A 226 18.74 -5.69 -6.34
C ALA A 226 20.00 -5.09 -6.95
N GLY A 227 20.89 -5.92 -7.52
CA GLY A 227 22.10 -5.45 -8.20
C GLY A 227 21.82 -4.60 -9.43
N ASN A 228 20.78 -4.92 -10.21
CA ASN A 228 20.37 -4.12 -11.36
C ASN A 228 19.75 -2.79 -10.95
N LEU A 229 18.94 -2.77 -9.88
CA LEU A 229 18.38 -1.53 -9.34
C LEU A 229 19.48 -0.65 -8.76
N ALA A 230 20.42 -1.20 -7.99
CA ALA A 230 21.55 -0.46 -7.41
C ALA A 230 22.43 0.24 -8.47
N LYS A 231 22.54 -0.33 -9.67
CA LYS A 231 23.24 0.33 -10.80
C LYS A 231 22.46 1.53 -11.37
N LYS A 232 21.14 1.58 -11.17
CA LYS A 232 20.25 2.64 -11.64
C LYS A 232 19.94 3.70 -10.58
N THR A 233 20.11 3.39 -9.29
CA THR A 233 19.93 4.37 -8.21
C THR A 233 21.02 5.44 -8.22
N ASN A 234 20.70 6.67 -7.81
CA ASN A 234 21.70 7.72 -7.59
C ASN A 234 22.50 7.51 -6.30
N ASP A 235 21.83 7.08 -5.24
CA ASP A 235 22.44 6.84 -3.93
C ASP A 235 21.85 5.59 -3.30
N ILE A 236 22.67 4.54 -3.18
CA ILE A 236 22.29 3.29 -2.52
C ILE A 236 21.98 3.55 -1.04
N SER A 237 22.60 4.56 -0.43
CA SER A 237 22.38 4.93 0.97
C SER A 237 20.93 5.38 1.21
N GLU A 238 20.31 6.03 0.24
CA GLU A 238 18.89 6.42 0.30
C GLU A 238 17.98 5.18 0.34
N ALA A 239 18.23 4.19 -0.53
CA ALA A 239 17.50 2.92 -0.49
C ALA A 239 17.70 2.16 0.84
N ILE A 240 18.93 2.17 1.38
CA ILE A 240 19.24 1.62 2.70
C ILE A 240 18.48 2.38 3.80
N ASN A 241 18.38 3.71 3.71
CA ASN A 241 17.66 4.54 4.68
C ASN A 241 16.16 4.23 4.68
N ILE A 242 15.55 3.98 3.51
CA ILE A 242 14.16 3.51 3.40
C ILE A 242 13.97 2.21 4.19
N ALA A 243 14.86 1.24 4.00
CA ALA A 243 14.79 -0.03 4.71
C ALA A 243 15.14 0.08 6.21
N ASN A 244 15.91 1.10 6.58
CA ASN A 244 16.45 1.31 7.92
C ASN A 244 15.93 2.59 8.58
N ILE A 245 14.61 2.79 8.58
CA ILE A 245 13.98 3.86 9.37
C ILE A 245 14.55 3.84 10.80
N LYS A 246 15.09 4.99 11.22
CA LYS A 246 15.66 5.19 12.54
C LYS A 246 14.60 4.94 13.61
N LEU A 247 14.97 4.17 14.64
CA LEU A 247 14.13 3.95 15.81
C LEU A 247 14.18 5.19 16.70
N GLU A 248 13.03 5.57 17.24
CA GLU A 248 12.96 6.57 18.30
C GLU A 248 13.47 6.01 19.63
N GLN A 249 13.81 6.90 20.57
CA GLN A 249 14.24 6.49 21.90
C GLN A 249 13.17 5.69 22.63
N SER A 250 11.89 6.00 22.44
CA SER A 250 10.74 5.25 22.95
C SER A 250 10.74 3.80 22.43
N GLU A 251 10.90 3.64 21.12
CA GLU A 251 10.99 2.35 20.44
C GLU A 251 12.21 1.53 20.91
N ILE A 252 13.37 2.18 21.09
CA ILE A 252 14.57 1.54 21.65
C ILE A 252 14.32 1.06 23.08
N LYS A 253 13.67 1.87 23.93
CA LYS A 253 13.31 1.47 25.30
C LYS A 253 12.36 0.28 25.32
N ILE A 254 11.40 0.24 24.40
CA ILE A 254 10.49 -0.91 24.24
C ILE A 254 11.31 -2.15 23.86
N LEU A 255 12.20 -2.08 22.86
CA LEU A 255 13.06 -3.20 22.50
C LEU A 255 13.97 -3.66 23.63
N GLN A 256 14.54 -2.73 24.39
CA GLN A 256 15.35 -3.03 25.57
C GLN A 256 14.53 -3.80 26.61
N LYS A 257 13.32 -3.32 26.92
CA LYS A 257 12.40 -3.99 27.84
C LYS A 257 12.02 -5.38 27.35
N LEU A 258 11.65 -5.51 26.07
CA LEU A 258 11.33 -6.77 25.44
C LEU A 258 12.49 -7.76 25.57
N ASN A 259 13.71 -7.31 25.27
CA ASN A 259 14.89 -8.15 25.35
C ASN A 259 15.22 -8.56 26.79
N SER A 260 15.03 -7.69 27.78
CA SER A 260 15.33 -7.98 29.19
C SER A 260 14.30 -8.89 29.86
N GLU A 261 13.04 -8.84 29.43
CA GLU A 261 11.94 -9.63 30.02
C GLU A 261 11.61 -10.91 29.24
N MET A 262 12.26 -11.11 28.09
CA MET A 262 12.07 -12.30 27.28
C MET A 262 12.60 -13.55 27.97
N GLN A 263 11.74 -14.57 28.07
CA GLN A 263 12.04 -15.87 28.64
C GLN A 263 12.06 -16.93 27.53
N ASP A 264 13.19 -17.62 27.38
CA ASP A 264 13.29 -18.83 26.54
C ASP A 264 12.77 -20.03 27.34
N ARG A 265 11.70 -20.67 26.86
CA ARG A 265 11.12 -21.86 27.49
C ARG A 265 11.88 -23.15 27.15
N GLY A 266 12.93 -23.09 26.32
CA GLY A 266 13.80 -24.20 25.94
C GLY A 266 13.25 -25.09 24.81
N ASP A 267 11.93 -25.07 24.59
CA ASP A 267 11.21 -25.72 23.49
C ASP A 267 11.22 -24.88 22.18
N GLY A 268 11.85 -23.71 22.21
CA GLY A 268 11.89 -22.76 21.11
C GLY A 268 10.81 -21.68 21.16
N VAL A 269 10.00 -21.67 22.22
CA VAL A 269 9.05 -20.60 22.50
C VAL A 269 9.72 -19.52 23.34
N PHE A 270 9.67 -18.28 22.86
CA PHE A 270 10.12 -17.09 23.59
C PHE A 270 8.91 -16.28 24.04
N THR A 271 8.70 -16.14 25.34
CA THR A 271 7.60 -15.33 25.90
C THR A 271 8.11 -14.04 26.50
N CYS A 272 7.43 -12.92 26.25
CA CYS A 272 7.74 -11.63 26.87
C CYS A 272 6.45 -10.89 27.19
N PHE A 273 6.29 -10.46 28.44
CA PHE A 273 5.10 -9.71 28.87
C PHE A 273 5.37 -8.20 28.80
N VAL A 274 4.37 -7.41 28.41
CA VAL A 274 4.47 -5.95 28.39
C VAL A 274 3.21 -5.38 29.01
N ASP A 275 3.35 -4.78 30.19
CA ASP A 275 2.21 -4.37 31.03
C ASP A 275 1.32 -3.26 30.43
N GLU A 276 1.80 -2.54 29.42
CA GLU A 276 1.10 -1.44 28.75
C GLU A 276 0.90 -1.72 27.25
N LEU A 277 -0.35 -1.82 26.80
CA LEU A 277 -0.71 -1.91 25.38
C LEU A 277 -0.25 -0.69 24.57
N SER A 278 -0.13 0.48 25.21
CA SER A 278 0.45 1.69 24.61
C SER A 278 1.94 1.56 24.26
N LEU A 279 2.62 0.53 24.78
CA LEU A 279 4.01 0.18 24.47
C LEU A 279 4.12 -0.98 23.48
N MET A 280 3.00 -1.40 22.86
CA MET A 280 3.10 -2.44 21.83
C MET A 280 4.03 -1.96 20.71
N PRO A 281 5.11 -2.71 20.41
CA PRO A 281 5.92 -2.39 19.25
C PRO A 281 5.04 -2.45 18.01
N SER A 282 5.24 -1.53 17.08
CA SER A 282 4.64 -1.66 15.75
C SER A 282 4.94 -3.06 15.19
N PRO A 283 4.07 -3.67 14.37
CA PRO A 283 4.35 -4.96 13.72
C PRO A 283 5.73 -5.03 13.04
N ARG A 284 6.24 -3.86 12.62
CA ARG A 284 7.60 -3.60 12.13
C ARG A 284 8.70 -3.86 13.16
N LEU A 285 8.63 -3.22 14.33
CA LEU A 285 9.60 -3.41 15.43
C LEU A 285 9.61 -4.86 15.89
N PHE A 286 8.41 -5.43 15.95
CA PHE A 286 8.21 -6.83 16.28
C PHE A 286 8.97 -7.72 15.28
N ASN A 287 8.71 -7.61 13.97
CA ASN A 287 9.38 -8.42 12.96
C ASN A 287 10.92 -8.30 12.98
N ARG A 288 11.46 -7.10 13.20
CA ARG A 288 12.91 -6.89 13.36
C ARG A 288 13.47 -7.56 14.60
N PHE A 289 12.78 -7.44 15.73
CA PHE A 289 13.16 -8.08 16.98
C PHE A 289 13.24 -9.60 16.80
N PHE A 290 12.21 -10.26 16.24
CA PHE A 290 12.24 -11.71 16.02
C PHE A 290 13.31 -12.16 15.04
N ALA A 291 13.59 -11.36 14.00
CA ALA A 291 14.66 -11.67 13.07
C ALA A 291 16.06 -11.61 13.72
N SER A 292 16.22 -10.84 14.81
CA SER A 292 17.48 -10.78 15.56
C SER A 292 17.66 -11.94 16.55
N LEU A 293 16.60 -12.69 16.86
CA LEU A 293 16.68 -13.79 17.81
C LEU A 293 17.44 -14.97 17.19
N PRO A 294 18.34 -15.64 17.95
CA PRO A 294 19.08 -16.80 17.47
C PRO A 294 18.12 -17.97 17.20
N MET A 295 17.69 -18.11 15.95
CA MET A 295 16.74 -19.14 15.52
C MET A 295 17.44 -20.48 15.25
N LYS A 296 17.09 -21.54 15.99
CA LYS A 296 17.44 -22.93 15.63
C LYS A 296 16.35 -23.51 14.71
N LYS A 297 16.77 -24.26 13.67
CA LYS A 297 15.86 -24.94 12.72
C LYS A 297 14.77 -25.74 13.46
N GLY A 298 13.51 -25.59 13.03
CA GLY A 298 12.38 -26.42 13.46
C GLY A 298 11.66 -26.00 14.75
N ARG A 299 11.81 -24.76 15.19
CA ARG A 299 11.11 -24.21 16.38
C ARG A 299 10.03 -23.20 15.94
N ALA A 300 9.20 -22.66 16.82
CA ALA A 300 8.26 -21.60 16.47
C ALA A 300 8.35 -20.51 17.52
N ILE A 301 8.38 -19.24 17.13
CA ILE A 301 8.38 -18.18 18.13
C ILE A 301 6.95 -17.76 18.40
N ILE A 302 6.55 -17.88 19.67
CA ILE A 302 5.25 -17.45 20.17
C ILE A 302 5.50 -16.33 21.18
N ALA A 303 5.40 -15.08 20.73
CA ALA A 303 5.44 -13.95 21.63
C ALA A 303 4.03 -13.66 22.14
N VAL A 304 3.85 -13.75 23.47
CA VAL A 304 2.57 -13.45 24.12
C VAL A 304 2.69 -12.11 24.79
N PHE A 305 2.11 -11.08 24.19
CA PHE A 305 1.95 -9.79 24.86
C PHE A 305 0.67 -9.84 25.68
N GLY A 306 0.69 -9.26 26.87
CA GLY A 306 -0.54 -9.08 27.63
C GLY A 306 -0.32 -8.10 28.74
N SER A 307 -1.38 -7.37 29.09
CA SER A 307 -1.37 -6.52 30.27
C SER A 307 -1.69 -7.37 31.49
N LYS A 308 -0.85 -7.30 32.53
CA LYS A 308 -1.17 -7.92 33.84
C LYS A 308 -2.51 -7.46 34.40
N ASN A 309 -2.96 -6.26 34.03
CA ASN A 309 -4.17 -5.65 34.57
C ASN A 309 -5.45 -6.05 33.80
N THR A 310 -5.39 -6.21 32.48
CA THR A 310 -6.62 -6.45 31.67
C THR A 310 -6.90 -7.92 31.40
N LYS A 311 -5.94 -8.83 31.68
CA LYS A 311 -5.97 -10.26 31.24
C LYS A 311 -6.11 -10.44 29.72
N GLU A 312 -6.05 -9.37 28.94
CA GLU A 312 -6.00 -9.46 27.49
C GLU A 312 -4.60 -9.86 27.07
N SER A 313 -4.52 -10.79 26.12
CA SER A 313 -3.24 -11.20 25.54
C SER A 313 -3.33 -11.22 24.02
N LEU A 314 -2.35 -10.60 23.37
CA LEU A 314 -2.09 -10.74 21.95
C LEU A 314 -1.01 -11.81 21.79
N VAL A 315 -1.40 -12.94 21.23
CA VAL A 315 -0.46 -14.02 20.89
C VAL A 315 -0.03 -13.83 19.44
N LEU A 316 1.22 -13.41 19.23
CA LEU A 316 1.83 -13.37 17.91
C LEU A 316 2.64 -14.64 17.71
N VAL A 317 2.10 -15.54 16.89
CA VAL A 317 2.77 -16.76 16.45
C VAL A 317 3.42 -16.49 15.11
N LYS A 318 4.75 -16.60 15.04
CA LYS A 318 5.45 -16.70 13.77
C LYS A 318 5.86 -18.16 13.56
N PRO A 319 5.11 -18.94 12.77
CA PRO A 319 5.53 -20.30 12.45
C PRO A 319 6.86 -20.24 11.71
N ILE A 320 7.87 -21.02 12.14
CA ILE A 320 9.04 -21.26 11.29
C ILE A 320 8.63 -22.33 10.30
N GLU A 321 8.44 -21.94 9.05
CA GLU A 321 8.25 -22.91 7.98
C GLU A 321 9.49 -23.81 7.90
N LYS A 322 9.27 -25.13 7.95
CA LYS A 322 10.32 -26.11 7.63
C LYS A 322 10.82 -25.78 6.23
N LYS A 323 12.10 -25.42 6.08
CA LYS A 323 12.78 -25.55 4.79
C LYS A 323 12.67 -27.01 4.39
N CYS A 324 11.79 -27.34 3.44
CA CYS A 324 11.85 -28.61 2.72
C CYS A 324 13.21 -28.63 2.01
N SER A 325 14.10 -29.47 2.52
CA SER A 325 15.39 -29.80 1.91
C SER A 325 15.17 -30.61 0.64
#